data_AF-A0A7C4U9N7-F1
#
_entry.id   AF-A0A7C4U9N7-F1
#
_cell.length_a   1.000
_cell.length_b   1.000
_cell.length_c   1.000
_cell.angle_alpha   90.00
_cell.angle_beta   90.00
_cell.angle_gamma   90.00
#
_symmetry.space_group_name_H-M   'P 1'
#
loop_
_entity.id
_entity.type
_entity.pdbx_description
1 polymer ?
#
loop_
_entity_poly.entity_id
_entity_poly.type
_entity_poly.pdbx_seq_one_letter_code
_entity_poly.pdbx_strand_id
1 'polypeptide(L)'
;MRTSILLIVCAVLFSLTARADEAKDKEKAANKKIKEIAGVAEFLRSVPKHFATLQAVDAARRRVTLLVEGDKIAKTWELAADAEVKIHGWWGRLDQFTIGDRVWVWFTTDRQKQPTGILMICDEPSEQDIHQTVWKISASTTDRMTFHPDKGADRTLKFAPPTPSPARSDWVRFQSAGDNLRLLMDQPSFEKARDAQKLALRQRWEKEGLPGTVTFLHPLSGEMELMLDHEAMRWGRSLVTGDEIQIAGTPPIKAAVRDIRPWREHTQLRLVAAAADQGDLRLGQRVFVKMKPPAASVDAAQLPPDIGRRKGKEERIEWFLASTYCTCLVRGN
;
A
#
# COMPACT_ATOMS: atom_id res chain seq x y z
N MET A 1 28.13 -50.76 52.54
CA MET A 1 26.92 -50.02 52.11
C MET A 1 27.29 -48.98 51.06
N ARG A 2 27.48 -49.37 49.79
CA ARG A 2 27.81 -48.47 48.66
C ARG A 2 27.45 -49.17 47.32
N THR A 3 26.17 -49.42 47.03
CA THR A 3 25.78 -50.09 45.77
C THR A 3 24.28 -49.91 45.43
N SER A 4 23.71 -48.70 45.55
CA SER A 4 22.28 -48.51 45.20
C SER A 4 21.88 -47.15 44.58
N ILE A 5 22.83 -46.31 44.15
CA ILE A 5 22.50 -44.96 43.61
C ILE A 5 22.57 -44.88 42.07
N LEU A 6 23.09 -45.90 41.37
CA LEU A 6 23.38 -45.78 39.93
C LEU A 6 22.22 -46.12 38.97
N LEU A 7 21.08 -46.66 39.45
CA LEU A 7 20.00 -47.14 38.57
C LEU A 7 18.84 -46.16 38.34
N ILE A 8 18.77 -45.05 39.08
CA ILE A 8 17.70 -44.04 38.92
C ILE A 8 18.06 -42.97 37.88
N VAL A 9 19.35 -42.78 37.56
CA VAL A 9 19.80 -41.76 36.59
C VAL A 9 19.57 -42.18 35.13
N CYS A 10 19.55 -43.48 34.80
CA CYS A 10 19.29 -43.95 33.43
C CYS A 10 17.82 -43.90 33.01
N ALA A 11 16.87 -43.96 33.94
CA ALA A 11 15.43 -43.91 33.61
C ALA A 11 14.94 -42.48 33.27
N VAL A 12 15.63 -41.44 33.76
CA VAL A 12 15.29 -40.04 33.47
C VAL A 12 15.78 -39.61 32.09
N LEU A 13 16.88 -40.19 31.58
CA LEU A 13 17.43 -39.86 30.26
C LEU A 13 16.63 -40.48 29.08
N PHE A 14 15.96 -41.62 29.28
CA PHE A 14 15.11 -42.22 28.24
C PHE A 14 13.71 -41.58 28.12
N SER A 15 13.29 -40.77 29.11
CA SER A 15 12.01 -40.06 29.05
C SER A 15 12.08 -38.71 28.31
N LEU A 16 13.28 -38.24 27.99
CA LEU A 16 13.50 -36.96 27.29
C LEU A 16 13.50 -37.09 25.75
N THR A 17 13.79 -38.26 25.20
CA THR A 17 13.82 -38.48 23.75
C THR A 17 12.41 -38.59 23.16
N ALA A 18 11.44 -39.14 23.90
CA ALA A 18 10.05 -39.26 23.42
C ALA A 18 9.33 -37.91 23.24
N ARG A 19 9.80 -36.83 23.88
CA ARG A 19 9.21 -35.48 23.72
C ARG A 19 9.72 -34.71 22.50
N ALA A 20 10.87 -35.10 21.93
CA ALA A 20 11.47 -34.37 20.82
C ALA A 20 10.73 -34.61 19.50
N ASP A 21 10.24 -35.83 19.27
CA ASP A 21 9.51 -36.17 18.04
C ASP A 21 8.07 -35.62 18.05
N GLU A 22 7.38 -35.61 19.20
CA GLU A 22 6.08 -34.94 19.33
C GLU A 22 6.15 -33.42 19.08
N ALA A 23 7.26 -32.79 19.45
CA ALA A 23 7.47 -31.36 19.21
C ALA A 23 7.62 -31.06 17.71
N LYS A 24 8.35 -31.89 16.97
CA LYS A 24 8.54 -31.75 15.51
C LYS A 24 7.26 -31.98 14.73
N ASP A 25 6.43 -32.93 15.13
CA ASP A 25 5.16 -33.19 14.46
C ASP A 25 4.13 -32.09 14.74
N LYS A 26 4.11 -31.54 15.98
CA LYS A 26 3.32 -30.35 16.30
C LYS A 26 3.79 -29.11 15.52
N GLU A 27 5.10 -28.92 15.36
CA GLU A 27 5.67 -27.83 14.56
C GLU A 27 5.32 -27.96 13.06
N LYS A 28 5.43 -29.17 12.48
CA LYS A 28 5.03 -29.43 11.10
C LYS A 28 3.53 -29.22 10.89
N ALA A 29 2.69 -29.69 11.83
CA ALA A 29 1.25 -29.49 11.76
C ALA A 29 0.85 -28.01 11.91
N ALA A 30 1.51 -27.28 12.81
CA ALA A 30 1.34 -25.83 12.96
C ALA A 30 1.77 -25.10 11.69
N ASN A 31 2.92 -25.43 11.10
CA ASN A 31 3.39 -24.86 9.84
C ASN A 31 2.45 -25.17 8.66
N LYS A 32 1.84 -26.36 8.63
CA LYS A 32 0.83 -26.72 7.62
C LYS A 32 -0.45 -25.89 7.79
N LYS A 33 -0.96 -25.74 9.02
CA LYS A 33 -2.13 -24.89 9.32
C LYS A 33 -1.85 -23.40 9.08
N ILE A 34 -0.64 -22.91 9.41
CA ILE A 34 -0.23 -21.53 9.12
C ILE A 34 -0.20 -21.30 7.60
N LYS A 35 0.31 -22.26 6.81
CA LYS A 35 0.27 -22.19 5.33
C LYS A 35 -1.16 -22.18 4.80
N GLU A 36 -2.07 -22.94 5.39
CA GLU A 36 -3.49 -23.02 4.99
C GLU A 36 -4.26 -21.73 5.32
N ILE A 37 -4.00 -21.12 6.48
CA ILE A 37 -4.57 -19.83 6.89
C ILE A 37 -3.94 -18.65 6.12
N ALA A 38 -2.70 -18.79 5.65
CA ALA A 38 -1.98 -17.77 4.88
C ALA A 38 -2.45 -17.62 3.42
N GLY A 39 -3.58 -18.20 3.01
CA GLY A 39 -4.10 -18.12 1.63
C GLY A 39 -4.21 -16.71 1.05
N VAL A 40 -4.28 -15.66 1.89
CA VAL A 40 -4.25 -14.25 1.44
C VAL A 40 -2.85 -13.81 0.98
N ALA A 41 -1.78 -14.28 1.63
CA ALA A 41 -0.40 -13.99 1.20
C ALA A 41 -0.02 -14.74 -0.10
N GLU A 42 -0.73 -15.83 -0.42
CA GLU A 42 -0.57 -16.55 -1.69
C GLU A 42 -1.18 -15.78 -2.87
N PHE A 43 -2.24 -14.99 -2.63
CA PHE A 43 -2.85 -14.16 -3.67
C PHE A 43 -1.84 -13.17 -4.26
N LEU A 44 -1.15 -12.38 -3.42
CA LEU A 44 -0.16 -11.42 -3.90
C LEU A 44 1.02 -12.09 -4.63
N ARG A 45 1.33 -13.36 -4.37
CA ARG A 45 2.37 -14.10 -5.11
C ARG A 45 1.90 -14.57 -6.48
N SER A 46 0.60 -14.82 -6.64
CA SER A 46 0.02 -15.32 -7.90
C SER A 46 -0.43 -14.21 -8.84
N VAL A 47 -0.63 -12.99 -8.35
CA VAL A 47 -0.96 -11.81 -9.17
C VAL A 47 0.15 -11.53 -10.20
N PRO A 48 -0.17 -11.42 -11.51
CA PRO A 48 0.77 -11.00 -12.55
C PRO A 48 1.32 -9.60 -12.27
N LYS A 49 2.64 -9.44 -12.36
CA LYS A 49 3.34 -8.17 -12.14
C LYS A 49 4.23 -7.90 -13.33
N HIS A 50 4.06 -6.74 -13.93
CA HIS A 50 4.79 -6.38 -15.15
C HIS A 50 5.26 -4.94 -15.06
N PHE A 51 6.37 -4.67 -15.73
CA PHE A 51 6.65 -3.31 -16.14
C PHE A 51 5.86 -2.98 -17.42
N ALA A 52 5.49 -1.72 -17.55
CA ALA A 52 4.79 -1.19 -18.71
C ALA A 52 5.21 0.25 -18.98
N THR A 53 5.05 0.70 -20.22
CA THR A 53 5.11 2.13 -20.53
C THR A 53 3.73 2.74 -20.40
N LEU A 54 3.60 3.81 -19.62
CA LEU A 54 2.34 4.53 -19.45
C LEU A 54 2.06 5.40 -20.69
N GLN A 55 1.00 5.12 -21.43
CA GLN A 55 0.65 5.81 -22.68
C GLN A 55 -0.43 6.87 -22.50
N ALA A 56 -1.37 6.68 -21.56
CA ALA A 56 -2.40 7.65 -21.25
C ALA A 56 -2.96 7.46 -19.83
N VAL A 57 -3.52 8.53 -19.28
CA VAL A 57 -4.21 8.55 -17.98
C VAL A 57 -5.58 9.23 -18.13
N ASP A 58 -6.64 8.54 -17.70
CA ASP A 58 -7.96 9.11 -17.46
C ASP A 58 -8.26 9.00 -15.96
N ALA A 59 -7.79 9.99 -15.19
CA ALA A 59 -7.90 9.99 -13.73
C ALA A 59 -9.35 10.03 -13.26
N ALA A 60 -10.23 10.71 -13.99
CA ALA A 60 -11.65 10.83 -13.66
C ALA A 60 -12.37 9.48 -13.75
N ARG A 61 -12.04 8.67 -14.77
CA ARG A 61 -12.58 7.31 -14.91
C ARG A 61 -11.71 6.24 -14.25
N ARG A 62 -10.61 6.62 -13.60
CA ARG A 62 -9.60 5.71 -13.03
C ARG A 62 -9.11 4.68 -14.05
N ARG A 63 -8.78 5.13 -15.27
CA ARG A 63 -8.23 4.27 -16.32
C ARG A 63 -6.83 4.70 -16.71
N VAL A 64 -6.02 3.73 -17.10
CA VAL A 64 -4.70 3.98 -17.69
C VAL A 64 -4.55 3.16 -18.96
N THR A 65 -3.82 3.69 -19.93
CA THR A 65 -3.44 2.92 -21.12
C THR A 65 -1.97 2.55 -21.01
N LEU A 66 -1.68 1.26 -21.10
CA LEU A 66 -0.37 0.68 -20.82
C LEU A 66 0.11 -0.14 -22.01
N LEU A 67 1.38 0.05 -22.40
CA LEU A 67 2.11 -0.89 -23.24
C LEU A 67 2.95 -1.78 -22.32
N VAL A 68 2.44 -2.96 -22.01
CA VAL A 68 3.13 -3.95 -21.16
C VAL A 68 4.40 -4.44 -21.88
N GLU A 69 5.50 -4.62 -21.15
CA GLU A 69 6.73 -5.11 -21.75
C GLU A 69 6.54 -6.50 -22.40
N GLY A 70 6.94 -6.61 -23.66
CA GLY A 70 6.72 -7.80 -24.50
C GLY A 70 5.44 -7.75 -25.33
N ASP A 71 4.47 -6.89 -25.00
CA ASP A 71 3.29 -6.67 -25.82
C ASP A 71 3.59 -5.71 -26.98
N LYS A 72 2.84 -5.86 -28.08
CA LYS A 72 2.94 -4.99 -29.27
C LYS A 72 1.90 -3.87 -29.29
N ILE A 73 0.85 -3.99 -28.48
CA ILE A 73 -0.33 -3.14 -28.52
C ILE A 73 -0.63 -2.66 -27.11
N ALA A 74 -0.78 -1.35 -26.95
CA ALA A 74 -1.19 -0.78 -25.68
C ALA A 74 -2.67 -1.08 -25.39
N LYS A 75 -3.00 -1.36 -24.13
CA LYS A 75 -4.35 -1.67 -23.67
C LYS A 75 -4.78 -0.72 -22.57
N THR A 76 -6.06 -0.37 -22.56
CA THR A 76 -6.66 0.43 -21.49
C THR A 76 -7.15 -0.50 -20.38
N TRP A 77 -6.79 -0.17 -19.15
CA TRP A 77 -7.13 -0.92 -17.95
C TRP A 77 -7.84 0.00 -16.97
N GLU A 78 -8.88 -0.52 -16.32
CA GLU A 78 -9.51 0.12 -15.18
C GLU A 78 -8.75 -0.24 -13.90
N LEU A 79 -8.57 0.74 -13.02
CA LEU A 79 -8.12 0.48 -11.66
C LEU A 79 -9.28 -0.06 -10.84
N ALA A 80 -9.00 -1.11 -10.06
CA ALA A 80 -9.91 -1.55 -9.02
C ALA A 80 -10.26 -0.38 -8.06
N ALA A 81 -11.41 -0.48 -7.39
CA ALA A 81 -11.87 0.56 -6.49
C ALA A 81 -10.87 0.83 -5.34
N ASP A 82 -10.21 -0.24 -4.89
CA ASP A 82 -9.18 -0.29 -3.85
C ASP A 82 -7.74 -0.27 -4.41
N ALA A 83 -7.57 -0.01 -5.72
CA ALA A 83 -6.25 -0.06 -6.33
C ALA A 83 -5.26 0.94 -5.70
N GLU A 84 -4.07 0.45 -5.40
CA GLU A 84 -2.98 1.25 -4.85
C GLU A 84 -2.26 2.04 -5.95
N VAL A 85 -1.99 3.31 -5.67
CA VAL A 85 -1.18 4.18 -6.54
C VAL A 85 0.00 4.70 -5.75
N LYS A 86 1.22 4.54 -6.27
CA LYS A 86 2.42 5.06 -5.61
C LYS A 86 3.36 5.83 -6.51
N ILE A 87 3.91 6.89 -5.95
CA ILE A 87 4.86 7.78 -6.59
C ILE A 87 5.92 8.14 -5.55
N HIS A 88 7.19 8.05 -5.95
CA HIS A 88 8.34 8.38 -5.09
C HIS A 88 8.31 7.67 -3.73
N GLY A 89 7.95 6.39 -3.72
CA GLY A 89 7.90 5.56 -2.51
C GLY A 89 6.79 5.94 -1.53
N TRP A 90 5.79 6.73 -1.94
CA TRP A 90 4.62 7.06 -1.14
C TRP A 90 3.33 6.90 -1.93
N TRP A 91 2.18 7.06 -1.28
CA TRP A 91 0.88 7.13 -1.95
C TRP A 91 0.85 8.24 -3.00
N GLY A 92 0.03 8.05 -4.04
CA GLY A 92 -0.14 9.03 -5.09
C GLY A 92 -1.48 8.91 -5.82
N ARG A 93 -1.57 9.62 -6.94
CA ARG A 93 -2.75 9.72 -7.79
C ARG A 93 -2.38 9.51 -9.24
N LEU A 94 -3.36 9.09 -10.03
CA LEU A 94 -3.13 8.82 -11.45
C LEU A 94 -2.66 10.07 -12.22
N ASP A 95 -3.18 11.25 -11.89
CA ASP A 95 -2.84 12.52 -12.52
C ASP A 95 -1.43 13.03 -12.19
N GLN A 96 -0.70 12.36 -11.29
CA GLN A 96 0.67 12.68 -10.94
C GLN A 96 1.70 11.86 -11.74
N PHE A 97 1.27 10.84 -12.49
CA PHE A 97 2.17 10.12 -13.38
C PHE A 97 2.54 10.96 -14.61
N THR A 98 3.75 10.72 -15.13
CA THR A 98 4.20 11.30 -16.39
C THR A 98 3.98 10.28 -17.52
N ILE A 99 3.26 10.67 -18.57
CA ILE A 99 3.07 9.84 -19.76
C ILE A 99 4.44 9.58 -20.42
N GLY A 100 4.68 8.35 -20.84
CA GLY A 100 5.96 7.87 -21.37
C GLY A 100 6.85 7.21 -20.32
N ASP A 101 6.60 7.44 -19.02
CA ASP A 101 7.35 6.79 -17.95
C ASP A 101 7.06 5.29 -17.89
N ARG A 102 8.09 4.53 -17.53
CA ARG A 102 7.98 3.13 -17.15
C ARG A 102 7.36 3.00 -15.77
N VAL A 103 6.29 2.24 -15.66
CA VAL A 103 5.56 1.97 -14.42
C VAL A 103 5.57 0.49 -14.12
N TRP A 104 5.43 0.12 -12.85
CA TRP A 104 5.22 -1.24 -12.42
C TRP A 104 3.77 -1.45 -12.03
N VAL A 105 3.15 -2.52 -12.54
CA VAL A 105 1.71 -2.76 -12.42
C VAL A 105 1.40 -4.17 -11.96
N TRP A 106 0.43 -4.27 -11.06
CA TRP A 106 -0.13 -5.54 -10.56
C TRP A 106 -1.56 -5.67 -11.06
N PHE A 107 -1.88 -6.81 -11.66
CA PHE A 107 -3.19 -7.04 -12.25
C PHE A 107 -4.11 -7.85 -11.34
N THR A 108 -5.37 -7.45 -11.21
CA THR A 108 -6.40 -8.37 -10.72
C THR A 108 -6.63 -9.45 -11.76
N THR A 109 -6.94 -10.69 -11.33
CA THR A 109 -7.26 -11.78 -12.26
C THR A 109 -8.61 -12.40 -11.97
N ASP A 110 -9.29 -12.88 -13.01
CA ASP A 110 -10.48 -13.72 -12.86
C ASP A 110 -10.13 -15.16 -12.42
N ARG A 111 -11.15 -16.03 -12.34
CA ARG A 111 -10.97 -17.46 -11.98
C ARG A 111 -10.15 -18.25 -13.00
N GLN A 112 -10.04 -17.74 -14.22
CA GLN A 112 -9.25 -18.29 -15.32
C GLN A 112 -7.83 -17.68 -15.36
N LYS A 113 -7.46 -16.92 -14.33
CA LYS A 113 -6.17 -16.22 -14.18
C LYS A 113 -5.92 -15.19 -15.29
N GLN A 114 -6.96 -14.69 -15.94
CA GLN A 114 -6.84 -13.62 -16.93
C GLN A 114 -6.87 -12.26 -16.24
N PRO A 115 -5.98 -11.32 -16.59
CA PRO A 115 -6.02 -9.96 -16.08
C PRO A 115 -7.36 -9.28 -16.39
N THR A 116 -7.99 -8.69 -15.37
CA THR A 116 -9.28 -7.99 -15.48
C THR A 116 -9.23 -6.50 -15.14
N GLY A 117 -8.16 -6.06 -14.47
CA GLY A 117 -8.01 -4.70 -13.97
C GLY A 117 -6.66 -4.53 -13.27
N ILE A 118 -6.43 -3.33 -12.72
CA ILE A 118 -5.20 -3.00 -11.98
C ILE A 118 -5.49 -2.96 -10.49
N LEU A 119 -4.73 -3.73 -9.71
CA LEU A 119 -4.74 -3.72 -8.25
C LEU A 119 -3.70 -2.73 -7.69
N MET A 120 -2.59 -2.54 -8.38
CA MET A 120 -1.55 -1.59 -7.98
C MET A 120 -0.83 -1.04 -9.19
N ILE A 121 -0.49 0.24 -9.17
CA ILE A 121 0.42 0.89 -10.12
C ILE A 121 1.39 1.79 -9.37
N CYS A 122 2.67 1.72 -9.71
CA CYS A 122 3.65 2.62 -9.14
C CYS A 122 4.71 3.08 -10.13
N ASP A 123 5.34 4.21 -9.83
CA ASP A 123 6.53 4.67 -10.55
C ASP A 123 7.71 3.72 -10.27
N GLU A 124 8.71 3.78 -11.14
CA GLU A 124 9.86 2.89 -11.07
C GLU A 124 10.68 3.09 -9.78
N PRO A 125 10.90 4.31 -9.26
CA PRO A 125 11.49 4.51 -7.93
C PRO A 125 10.69 3.85 -6.79
N SER A 126 9.36 3.86 -6.83
CA SER A 126 8.54 3.17 -5.82
C SER A 126 8.69 1.65 -5.91
N GLU A 127 8.79 1.08 -7.11
CA GLU A 127 9.03 -0.35 -7.28
C GLU A 127 10.36 -0.76 -6.65
N GLN A 128 11.42 0.01 -6.92
CA GLN A 128 12.75 -0.22 -6.35
C GLN A 128 12.73 -0.14 -4.82
N ASP A 129 11.94 0.79 -4.28
CA ASP A 129 11.75 0.95 -2.84
C ASP A 129 10.95 -0.19 -2.21
N ILE A 130 9.89 -0.66 -2.87
CA ILE A 130 9.08 -1.81 -2.42
C ILE A 130 9.95 -3.07 -2.29
N HIS A 131 10.82 -3.32 -3.27
CA HIS A 131 11.71 -4.47 -3.25
C HIS A 131 13.00 -4.25 -2.44
N GLN A 132 13.24 -3.02 -1.98
CA GLN A 132 14.50 -2.62 -1.35
C GLN A 132 15.72 -2.96 -2.22
N THR A 133 15.55 -2.89 -3.55
CA THR A 133 16.59 -3.21 -4.52
C THR A 133 17.62 -2.09 -4.52
N VAL A 134 18.88 -2.47 -4.32
CA VAL A 134 19.99 -1.53 -4.27
C VAL A 134 20.61 -1.45 -5.65
N TRP A 135 20.42 -0.32 -6.34
CA TRP A 135 21.03 -0.08 -7.65
C TRP A 135 22.29 0.75 -7.52
N LYS A 136 23.37 0.32 -8.17
CA LYS A 136 24.67 1.03 -8.22
C LYS A 136 24.97 1.47 -9.64
N ILE A 137 25.62 2.62 -9.80
CA ILE A 137 26.13 3.03 -11.11
C ILE A 137 27.44 2.26 -11.36
N SER A 138 27.44 1.32 -12.31
CA SER A 138 28.62 0.51 -12.66
C SER A 138 29.47 1.14 -13.75
N ALA A 139 28.85 1.88 -14.67
CA ALA A 139 29.53 2.63 -15.72
C ALA A 139 28.73 3.89 -16.10
N SER A 140 29.45 4.94 -16.51
CA SER A 140 28.86 6.18 -17.02
C SER A 140 29.70 6.69 -18.18
N THR A 141 29.08 6.85 -19.35
CA THR A 141 29.67 7.49 -20.55
C THR A 141 29.09 8.89 -20.72
N THR A 142 29.36 9.54 -21.85
CA THR A 142 28.83 10.87 -22.19
C THR A 142 27.31 10.88 -22.37
N ASP A 143 26.72 9.75 -22.77
CA ASP A 143 25.34 9.63 -23.23
C ASP A 143 24.58 8.43 -22.62
N ARG A 144 25.25 7.60 -21.80
CA ARG A 144 24.67 6.38 -21.23
C ARG A 144 25.14 6.14 -19.80
N MET A 145 24.26 5.55 -19.00
CA MET A 145 24.55 5.10 -17.64
C MET A 145 24.14 3.65 -17.49
N THR A 146 25.02 2.82 -16.92
CA THR A 146 24.72 1.43 -16.58
C THR A 146 24.51 1.30 -15.08
N PHE A 147 23.36 0.71 -14.73
CA PHE A 147 22.93 0.43 -13.37
C PHE A 147 23.05 -1.06 -13.10
N HIS A 148 23.72 -1.42 -12.01
CA HIS A 148 23.88 -2.79 -11.52
C HIS A 148 23.00 -2.98 -10.28
N PRO A 149 21.99 -3.86 -10.32
CA PRO A 149 21.19 -4.19 -9.15
C PRO A 149 21.91 -5.21 -8.26
N ASP A 150 21.56 -5.28 -6.97
CA ASP A 150 22.01 -6.37 -6.09
C ASP A 150 21.50 -7.75 -6.54
N LYS A 151 20.38 -7.79 -7.26
CA LYS A 151 19.81 -8.98 -7.90
C LYS A 151 19.24 -8.66 -9.28
N GLY A 152 19.60 -9.48 -10.26
CA GLY A 152 19.09 -9.36 -11.64
C GLY A 152 20.16 -8.93 -12.62
N ALA A 153 19.74 -8.44 -13.78
CA ALA A 153 20.63 -8.02 -14.85
C ALA A 153 20.89 -6.52 -14.83
N ASP A 154 22.06 -6.13 -15.32
CA ASP A 154 22.41 -4.73 -15.55
C ASP A 154 21.41 -4.06 -16.49
N ARG A 155 21.22 -2.76 -16.27
CA ARG A 155 20.40 -1.92 -17.13
C ARG A 155 21.18 -0.71 -17.60
N THR A 156 21.26 -0.54 -18.92
CA THR A 156 21.90 0.64 -19.52
C THR A 156 20.84 1.56 -20.10
N LEU A 157 20.79 2.80 -19.62
CA LEU A 157 19.88 3.85 -20.09
C LEU A 157 20.65 4.98 -20.76
N LYS A 158 20.07 5.58 -21.79
CA LYS A 158 20.56 6.80 -22.44
C LYS A 158 20.19 8.03 -21.61
N PHE A 159 20.97 9.09 -21.66
CA PHE A 159 20.61 10.37 -21.05
C PHE A 159 21.13 11.53 -21.88
N ALA A 160 20.51 12.71 -21.71
CA ALA A 160 21.00 13.96 -22.29
C ALA A 160 21.75 14.76 -21.20
N PRO A 161 22.96 15.28 -21.48
CA PRO A 161 23.66 16.17 -20.56
C PRO A 161 22.96 17.54 -20.43
N PRO A 162 23.12 18.25 -19.29
CA PRO A 162 23.88 17.85 -18.12
C PRO A 162 23.07 16.89 -17.23
N THR A 163 23.56 15.68 -17.03
CA THR A 163 22.97 14.78 -16.05
C THR A 163 23.49 15.19 -14.68
N PRO A 164 22.63 15.35 -13.68
CA PRO A 164 23.09 15.48 -12.32
C PRO A 164 23.91 14.23 -12.02
N SER A 165 25.23 14.38 -11.86
CA SER A 165 26.04 13.31 -11.32
C SER A 165 25.66 13.22 -9.84
N PRO A 166 24.97 12.17 -9.38
CA PRO A 166 24.82 11.99 -7.95
C PRO A 166 26.24 11.95 -7.38
N ALA A 167 26.47 12.68 -6.29
CA ALA A 167 27.70 12.53 -5.52
C ALA A 167 27.81 11.04 -5.21
N ARG A 168 28.85 10.35 -5.71
CA ARG A 168 29.04 8.88 -5.66
C ARG A 168 28.32 8.26 -4.47
N SER A 169 27.06 7.91 -4.64
CA SER A 169 26.25 7.32 -3.59
C SER A 169 26.41 5.82 -3.71
N ASP A 170 26.42 5.12 -2.58
CA ASP A 170 26.49 3.66 -2.57
C ASP A 170 25.30 3.02 -3.29
N TRP A 171 24.26 3.80 -3.57
CA TRP A 171 23.08 3.37 -4.27
C TRP A 171 22.23 4.54 -4.79
N VAL A 172 21.45 4.27 -5.83
CA VAL A 172 20.60 5.24 -6.52
C VAL A 172 19.21 4.67 -6.75
N ARG A 173 18.25 5.55 -7.01
CA ARG A 173 16.97 5.23 -7.63
C ARG A 173 16.81 5.99 -8.93
N PHE A 174 16.10 5.42 -9.88
CA PHE A 174 15.90 6.06 -11.18
C PHE A 174 14.53 5.80 -11.77
N GLN A 175 14.11 6.69 -12.67
CA GLN A 175 12.93 6.56 -13.51
C GLN A 175 13.35 6.57 -14.98
N SER A 176 12.86 5.61 -15.75
CA SER A 176 13.06 5.52 -17.18
C SER A 176 11.81 5.89 -17.98
N ALA A 177 12.04 6.32 -19.22
CA ALA A 177 11.03 6.49 -20.26
C ALA A 177 11.57 5.87 -21.56
N GLY A 178 11.13 4.64 -21.86
CA GLY A 178 11.75 3.81 -22.89
C GLY A 178 13.21 3.47 -22.55
N ASP A 179 14.13 3.81 -23.46
CA ASP A 179 15.57 3.62 -23.29
C ASP A 179 16.27 4.82 -22.64
N ASN A 180 15.53 5.85 -22.22
CA ASN A 180 16.08 7.07 -21.66
C ASN A 180 15.91 7.11 -20.13
N LEU A 181 16.94 7.57 -19.45
CA LEU A 181 16.95 7.95 -18.04
C LEU A 181 16.28 9.32 -17.90
N ARG A 182 15.13 9.37 -17.22
CA ARG A 182 14.40 10.61 -16.96
C ARG A 182 14.76 11.22 -15.61
N LEU A 183 14.86 10.38 -14.58
CA LEU A 183 15.13 10.80 -13.22
C LEU A 183 16.23 9.93 -12.62
N LEU A 184 17.15 10.56 -11.89
CA LEU A 184 18.17 9.90 -11.11
C LEU A 184 18.24 10.57 -9.74
N MET A 185 18.15 9.78 -8.68
CA MET A 185 18.13 10.25 -7.29
C MET A 185 19.07 9.40 -6.45
N ASP A 186 19.85 10.05 -5.58
CA ASP A 186 20.45 9.38 -4.44
C ASP A 186 19.41 9.16 -3.32
N GLN A 187 19.80 8.52 -2.23
CA GLN A 187 18.89 8.30 -1.10
C GLN A 187 18.34 9.60 -0.50
N PRO A 188 19.15 10.63 -0.16
CA PRO A 188 18.62 11.89 0.36
C PRO A 188 17.62 12.57 -0.59
N SER A 189 17.90 12.58 -1.90
CA SER A 189 17.00 13.16 -2.90
C SER A 189 15.69 12.39 -3.02
N PHE A 190 15.74 11.05 -2.90
CA PHE A 190 14.53 10.24 -2.88
C PHE A 190 13.68 10.47 -1.63
N GLU A 191 14.27 10.55 -0.43
CA GLU A 191 13.51 10.90 0.78
C GLU A 191 12.88 12.29 0.67
N LYS A 192 13.63 13.26 0.12
CA LYS A 192 13.09 14.60 -0.16
C LYS A 192 11.91 14.55 -1.14
N ALA A 193 12.00 13.75 -2.20
CA ALA A 193 10.91 13.57 -3.15
C ALA A 193 9.69 12.89 -2.51
N ARG A 194 9.92 11.89 -1.65
CA ARG A 194 8.87 11.23 -0.86
C ARG A 194 8.18 12.22 0.08
N ASP A 195 8.93 13.07 0.78
CA ASP A 195 8.37 14.08 1.68
C ASP A 195 7.62 15.18 0.92
N ALA A 196 8.11 15.58 -0.25
CA ALA A 196 7.38 16.49 -1.14
C ALA A 196 6.05 15.87 -1.60
N GLN A 197 6.04 14.57 -1.91
CA GLN A 197 4.83 13.84 -2.27
C GLN A 197 3.83 13.76 -1.11
N LYS A 198 4.30 13.47 0.12
CA LYS A 198 3.47 13.50 1.34
C LYS A 198 2.82 14.87 1.54
N LEU A 199 3.61 15.94 1.42
CA LEU A 199 3.13 17.31 1.58
C LEU A 199 2.10 17.68 0.50
N ALA A 200 2.35 17.31 -0.76
CA ALA A 200 1.44 17.57 -1.86
C ALA A 200 0.08 16.86 -1.66
N LEU A 201 0.10 15.60 -1.21
CA LEU A 201 -1.14 14.88 -0.87
C LEU A 201 -1.86 15.51 0.31
N ARG A 202 -1.15 15.92 1.35
CA ARG A 202 -1.74 16.68 2.46
C ARG A 202 -2.48 17.91 1.95
N GLN A 203 -1.83 18.77 1.18
CA GLN A 203 -2.45 19.97 0.61
C GLN A 203 -3.68 19.65 -0.24
N ARG A 204 -3.63 18.55 -1.00
CA ARG A 204 -4.76 18.08 -1.79
C ARG A 204 -5.92 17.63 -0.92
N TRP A 205 -5.68 16.85 0.13
CA TRP A 205 -6.72 16.42 1.07
C TRP A 205 -7.36 17.59 1.83
N GLU A 206 -6.60 18.63 2.18
CA GLU A 206 -7.15 19.85 2.78
C GLU A 206 -8.12 20.56 1.81
N LYS A 207 -7.79 20.60 0.53
CA LYS A 207 -8.58 21.27 -0.51
C LYS A 207 -9.79 20.46 -0.97
N GLU A 208 -9.58 19.20 -1.31
CA GLU A 208 -10.53 18.32 -1.99
C GLU A 208 -11.30 17.44 -1.00
N GLY A 209 -10.66 17.05 0.10
CA GLY A 209 -11.14 16.04 1.05
C GLY A 209 -10.45 14.69 0.88
N LEU A 210 -10.72 13.79 1.82
CA LEU A 210 -10.22 12.43 1.82
C LEU A 210 -11.02 11.56 0.83
N PRO A 211 -10.37 10.91 -0.14
CA PRO A 211 -11.05 9.99 -1.05
C PRO A 211 -11.68 8.79 -0.31
N GLY A 212 -12.87 8.38 -0.75
CA GLY A 212 -13.47 7.11 -0.30
C GLY A 212 -14.60 6.64 -1.21
N THR A 213 -15.17 5.49 -0.85
CA THR A 213 -16.31 4.87 -1.53
C THR A 213 -17.46 4.68 -0.55
N VAL A 214 -18.69 4.96 -0.97
CA VAL A 214 -19.90 4.64 -0.20
C VAL A 214 -20.12 3.13 -0.20
N THR A 215 -20.08 2.49 0.97
CA THR A 215 -20.29 1.04 1.14
C THR A 215 -21.64 0.68 1.73
N PHE A 216 -22.31 1.61 2.41
CA PHE A 216 -23.63 1.41 3.00
C PHE A 216 -24.40 2.72 3.09
N LEU A 217 -25.73 2.65 2.90
CA LEU A 217 -26.66 3.75 3.07
C LEU A 217 -27.90 3.23 3.80
N HIS A 218 -28.37 3.97 4.80
CA HIS A 218 -29.63 3.71 5.50
C HIS A 218 -30.45 5.00 5.56
N PRO A 219 -31.15 5.34 4.46
CA PRO A 219 -31.78 6.65 4.30
C PRO A 219 -32.75 7.00 5.44
N LEU A 220 -33.48 6.02 5.98
CA LEU A 220 -34.46 6.27 7.05
C LEU A 220 -33.84 6.67 8.40
N SER A 221 -32.63 6.20 8.69
CA SER A 221 -31.95 6.54 9.97
C SER A 221 -30.91 7.65 9.80
N GLY A 222 -30.59 8.02 8.56
CA GLY A 222 -29.50 8.94 8.28
C GLY A 222 -28.11 8.32 8.46
N GLU A 223 -28.00 7.01 8.68
CA GLU A 223 -26.70 6.34 8.79
C GLU A 223 -26.12 6.00 7.41
N MET A 224 -24.80 6.11 7.27
CA MET A 224 -24.08 5.63 6.10
C MET A 224 -22.69 5.12 6.48
N GLU A 225 -22.05 4.41 5.57
CA GLU A 225 -20.68 3.95 5.71
C GLU A 225 -19.85 4.31 4.48
N LEU A 226 -18.65 4.81 4.75
CA LEU A 226 -17.64 5.08 3.75
C LEU A 226 -16.40 4.22 4.02
N MET A 227 -15.82 3.65 2.97
CA MET A 227 -14.49 3.06 3.00
C MET A 227 -13.50 4.05 2.40
N LEU A 228 -12.60 4.59 3.23
CA LEU A 228 -11.56 5.49 2.78
C LEU A 228 -10.45 4.73 2.02
N ASP A 229 -9.88 5.37 1.01
CA ASP A 229 -8.72 4.82 0.30
C ASP A 229 -7.53 4.70 1.26
N HIS A 230 -6.63 3.76 0.95
CA HIS A 230 -5.45 3.49 1.76
C HIS A 230 -4.61 4.76 2.00
N GLU A 231 -4.50 5.63 0.99
CA GLU A 231 -3.77 6.90 1.13
C GLU A 231 -4.32 7.81 2.24
N ALA A 232 -5.65 7.80 2.45
CA ALA A 232 -6.34 8.67 3.37
C ALA A 232 -6.50 8.06 4.77
N MET A 233 -6.11 6.80 4.93
CA MET A 233 -6.32 5.98 6.12
C MET A 233 -5.85 6.68 7.39
N ARG A 234 -4.64 7.25 7.36
CA ARG A 234 -4.05 7.91 8.54
C ARG A 234 -4.84 9.14 9.00
N TRP A 235 -5.31 9.94 8.04
CA TRP A 235 -6.15 11.11 8.35
C TRP A 235 -7.54 10.68 8.84
N GLY A 236 -8.15 9.71 8.17
CA GLY A 236 -9.42 9.13 8.61
C GLY A 236 -9.36 8.58 10.04
N ARG A 237 -8.29 7.89 10.40
CA ARG A 237 -8.05 7.38 11.76
C ARG A 237 -7.84 8.46 12.80
N SER A 238 -7.53 9.71 12.41
CA SER A 238 -7.40 10.80 13.35
C SER A 238 -8.75 11.31 13.87
N LEU A 239 -9.83 11.12 13.12
CA LEU A 239 -11.21 11.49 13.51
C LEU A 239 -11.64 10.79 14.80
N VAL A 240 -12.50 11.44 15.58
CA VAL A 240 -13.15 10.85 16.76
C VAL A 240 -14.68 10.88 16.63
N THR A 241 -15.38 10.07 17.44
CA THR A 241 -16.84 10.09 17.49
C THR A 241 -17.34 11.49 17.86
N GLY A 242 -18.29 12.00 17.08
CA GLY A 242 -18.85 13.34 17.22
C GLY A 242 -18.20 14.40 16.33
N ASP A 243 -17.04 14.11 15.71
CA ASP A 243 -16.44 15.06 14.77
C ASP A 243 -17.38 15.35 13.59
N GLU A 244 -17.51 16.63 13.25
CA GLU A 244 -18.26 17.07 12.08
C GLU A 244 -17.38 17.03 10.83
N ILE A 245 -17.94 16.49 9.75
CA ILE A 245 -17.30 16.39 8.44
C ILE A 245 -18.27 16.83 7.34
N GLN A 246 -17.75 17.01 6.14
CA GLN A 246 -18.55 17.28 4.95
C GLN A 246 -18.21 16.27 3.85
N ILE A 247 -19.23 15.69 3.23
CA ILE A 247 -19.07 14.85 2.04
C ILE A 247 -19.31 15.73 0.82
N ALA A 248 -18.42 15.66 -0.17
CA ALA A 248 -18.54 16.41 -1.40
C ALA A 248 -19.86 16.10 -2.12
N GLY A 249 -20.66 17.14 -2.36
CA GLY A 249 -21.99 17.12 -2.97
C GLY A 249 -22.42 18.55 -3.30
N THR A 250 -23.55 18.74 -3.97
CA THR A 250 -24.13 20.08 -4.23
C THR A 250 -25.60 20.09 -3.80
N PRO A 251 -25.92 20.59 -2.59
CA PRO A 251 -25.02 21.16 -1.58
C PRO A 251 -24.12 20.10 -0.90
N PRO A 252 -23.01 20.50 -0.23
CA PRO A 252 -22.20 19.57 0.56
C PRO A 252 -23.03 18.93 1.68
N ILE A 253 -22.88 17.61 1.86
CA ILE A 253 -23.61 16.84 2.88
C ILE A 253 -22.87 16.94 4.20
N LYS A 254 -23.50 17.50 5.24
CA LYS A 254 -22.93 17.54 6.58
C LYS A 254 -23.19 16.22 7.30
N ALA A 255 -22.17 15.67 7.94
CA ALA A 255 -22.29 14.44 8.70
C ALA A 255 -21.48 14.49 9.99
N ALA A 256 -21.91 13.73 10.99
CA ALA A 256 -21.17 13.48 12.22
C ALA A 256 -20.57 12.07 12.19
N VAL A 257 -19.32 11.95 12.64
CA VAL A 257 -18.65 10.66 12.76
C VAL A 257 -19.26 9.87 13.92
N ARG A 258 -19.79 8.69 13.64
CA ARG A 258 -20.32 7.78 14.67
C ARG A 258 -19.26 6.80 15.15
N ASP A 259 -18.56 6.17 14.21
CA ASP A 259 -17.55 5.16 14.50
C ASP A 259 -16.44 5.18 13.44
N ILE A 260 -15.23 4.83 13.87
CA ILE A 260 -14.04 4.70 13.02
C ILE A 260 -13.45 3.33 13.26
N ARG A 261 -13.28 2.54 12.21
CA ARG A 261 -12.67 1.20 12.31
C ARG A 261 -11.56 1.02 11.29
N PRO A 262 -10.39 0.51 11.71
CA PRO A 262 -9.45 -0.04 10.75
C PRO A 262 -10.09 -1.23 10.05
N TRP A 263 -10.00 -1.28 8.73
CA TRP A 263 -10.47 -2.41 7.94
C TRP A 263 -9.34 -2.84 7.02
N ARG A 264 -8.45 -3.70 7.54
CA ARG A 264 -7.19 -4.05 6.87
C ARG A 264 -6.41 -2.77 6.50
N GLU A 265 -6.01 -2.65 5.24
CA GLU A 265 -5.39 -1.47 4.61
C GLU A 265 -6.30 -0.23 4.46
N HIS A 266 -7.56 -0.29 4.88
CA HIS A 266 -8.51 0.82 4.78
C HIS A 266 -8.96 1.37 6.14
N THR A 267 -9.73 2.45 6.08
CA THR A 267 -10.49 2.96 7.24
C THR A 267 -11.96 3.06 6.88
N GLN A 268 -12.77 2.36 7.65
CA GLN A 268 -14.21 2.40 7.57
C GLN A 268 -14.72 3.52 8.48
N LEU A 269 -15.48 4.44 7.91
CA LEU A 269 -16.16 5.52 8.62
C LEU A 269 -17.65 5.24 8.64
N ARG A 270 -18.23 5.11 9.83
CA ARG A 270 -19.69 5.13 10.00
C ARG A 270 -20.12 6.54 10.36
N LEU A 271 -21.05 7.08 9.60
CA LEU A 271 -21.46 8.48 9.66
C LEU A 271 -22.97 8.58 9.88
N VAL A 272 -23.40 9.73 10.41
CA VAL A 272 -24.82 10.12 10.49
C VAL A 272 -25.00 11.47 9.81
N ALA A 273 -25.91 11.55 8.85
CA ALA A 273 -26.32 12.77 8.15
C ALA A 273 -27.85 12.87 8.12
N ALA A 274 -28.39 13.99 7.65
CA ALA A 274 -29.82 14.09 7.43
C ALA A 274 -30.26 13.08 6.36
N ALA A 275 -31.39 12.39 6.62
CA ALA A 275 -31.95 11.37 5.73
C ALA A 275 -32.11 11.84 4.27
N ALA A 276 -32.60 13.07 4.10
CA ALA A 276 -32.82 13.67 2.78
C ALA A 276 -31.51 13.87 1.99
N ASP A 277 -30.41 14.19 2.66
CA ASP A 277 -29.11 14.45 2.04
C ASP A 277 -28.47 13.17 1.47
N GLN A 278 -28.89 11.98 1.93
CA GLN A 278 -28.41 10.71 1.38
C GLN A 278 -29.01 10.36 0.03
N GLY A 279 -30.08 11.03 -0.40
CA GLY A 279 -30.79 10.71 -1.65
C GLY A 279 -29.90 10.83 -2.90
N ASP A 280 -28.85 11.64 -2.83
CA ASP A 280 -27.90 11.87 -3.92
C ASP A 280 -26.74 10.85 -3.93
N LEU A 281 -26.63 10.01 -2.89
CA LEU A 281 -25.56 9.02 -2.77
C LEU A 281 -25.97 7.66 -3.34
N ARG A 282 -24.99 6.95 -3.90
CA ARG A 282 -25.16 5.59 -4.41
C ARG A 282 -24.10 4.66 -3.83
N LEU A 283 -24.46 3.39 -3.61
CA LEU A 283 -23.47 2.37 -3.26
C LEU A 283 -22.41 2.26 -4.36
N GLY A 284 -21.14 2.20 -3.96
CA GLY A 284 -20.00 2.21 -4.88
C GLY A 284 -19.62 3.61 -5.39
N GLN A 285 -20.36 4.67 -5.06
CA GLN A 285 -20.01 6.02 -5.46
C GLN A 285 -18.73 6.48 -4.78
N ARG A 286 -17.87 7.10 -5.59
CA ARG A 286 -16.67 7.80 -5.12
C ARG A 286 -17.05 9.15 -4.54
N VAL A 287 -16.57 9.43 -3.33
CA VAL A 287 -16.82 10.68 -2.62
C VAL A 287 -15.52 11.20 -2.03
N PHE A 288 -15.53 12.49 -1.66
CA PHE A 288 -14.46 13.10 -0.89
C PHE A 288 -15.01 13.57 0.46
N VAL A 289 -14.30 13.25 1.54
CA VAL A 289 -14.65 13.58 2.92
C VAL A 289 -13.76 14.73 3.40
N LYS A 290 -14.32 15.93 3.48
CA LYS A 290 -13.65 17.07 4.08
C LYS A 290 -13.77 17.02 5.60
N MET A 291 -12.62 17.15 6.26
CA MET A 291 -12.50 17.20 7.71
C MET A 291 -11.49 18.27 8.11
N LYS A 292 -11.45 18.62 9.38
CA LYS A 292 -10.38 19.46 9.92
C LYS A 292 -9.03 18.74 9.74
N PRO A 293 -8.00 19.39 9.19
CA PRO A 293 -6.70 18.77 9.03
C PRO A 293 -6.14 18.35 10.40
N PRO A 294 -5.60 17.11 10.53
CA PRO A 294 -5.01 16.69 11.78
C PRO A 294 -3.72 17.48 12.08
N ALA A 295 -3.30 17.45 13.34
CA ALA A 295 -2.02 18.00 13.75
C ALA A 295 -0.87 17.36 12.98
N ALA A 296 0.19 18.12 12.70
CA ALA A 296 1.37 17.62 11.97
C ALA A 296 2.03 16.40 12.64
N SER A 297 1.87 16.26 13.96
CA SER A 297 2.32 15.07 14.71
C SER A 297 1.65 13.78 14.27
N VAL A 298 0.42 13.83 13.73
CA VAL A 298 -0.27 12.65 13.17
C VAL A 298 0.43 12.16 11.92
N ASP A 299 0.96 13.05 11.07
CA ASP A 299 1.70 12.65 9.88
C ASP A 299 3.09 12.13 10.25
N ALA A 300 3.74 12.73 11.25
CA ALA A 300 5.08 12.35 11.70
C ALA A 300 5.10 11.10 12.62
N ALA A 301 3.97 10.65 13.13
CA ALA A 301 3.92 9.53 14.08
C ALA A 301 4.35 8.21 13.42
N GLN A 302 5.16 7.42 14.11
CA GLN A 302 5.49 6.07 13.62
C GLN A 302 4.31 5.09 13.74
N LEU A 303 3.40 5.36 14.69
CA LEU A 303 2.25 4.53 14.99
C LEU A 303 0.95 5.21 14.54
N PRO A 304 -0.10 4.43 14.20
CA PRO A 304 -1.40 5.00 13.86
C PRO A 304 -1.97 5.89 15.00
N PRO A 305 -2.65 7.00 14.67
CA PRO A 305 -3.13 7.98 15.65
C PRO A 305 -4.26 7.47 16.55
N ASP A 306 -4.85 6.33 16.21
CA ASP A 306 -5.92 5.67 16.95
C ASP A 306 -5.43 4.53 17.87
N ILE A 307 -4.11 4.35 17.98
CA ILE A 307 -3.54 3.38 18.90
C ILE A 307 -3.98 3.66 20.34
N GLY A 308 -4.47 2.62 21.02
CA GLY A 308 -4.92 2.72 22.42
C GLY A 308 -6.32 3.30 22.63
N ARG A 309 -7.05 3.71 21.58
CA ARG A 309 -8.44 4.18 21.73
C ARG A 309 -9.38 3.09 22.21
N ARG A 310 -9.16 1.85 21.74
CA ARG A 310 -9.95 0.67 22.14
C ARG A 310 -9.46 0.15 23.49
N LYS A 311 -10.37 0.04 24.46
CA LYS A 311 -10.04 -0.38 25.83
C LYS A 311 -10.27 -1.88 26.05
N GLY A 312 -11.24 -2.47 25.33
CA GLY A 312 -11.54 -3.90 25.40
C GLY A 312 -10.35 -4.75 24.94
N LYS A 313 -10.20 -5.97 25.49
CA LYS A 313 -9.14 -6.88 25.05
C LYS A 313 -9.40 -7.35 23.61
N GLU A 314 -10.63 -7.72 23.33
CA GLU A 314 -11.10 -8.22 22.04
C GLU A 314 -10.98 -7.13 20.97
N GLU A 315 -11.45 -5.91 21.27
CA GLU A 315 -11.32 -4.77 20.36
C GLU A 315 -9.87 -4.40 20.06
N ARG A 316 -8.97 -4.51 21.05
CA ARG A 316 -7.53 -4.28 20.82
C ARG A 316 -6.91 -5.34 19.93
N ILE A 317 -7.31 -6.61 20.09
CA ILE A 317 -6.87 -7.70 19.22
C ILE A 317 -7.38 -7.46 17.80
N GLU A 318 -8.67 -7.20 17.62
CA GLU A 318 -9.26 -6.91 16.31
C GLU A 318 -8.58 -5.70 15.65
N TRP A 319 -8.41 -4.61 16.40
CA TRP A 319 -7.70 -3.42 15.93
C TRP A 319 -6.26 -3.72 15.51
N PHE A 320 -5.54 -4.51 16.31
CA PHE A 320 -4.17 -4.90 16.02
C PHE A 320 -4.11 -5.75 14.76
N LEU A 321 -5.00 -6.75 14.63
CA LEU A 321 -5.10 -7.60 13.44
C LEU A 321 -5.42 -6.76 12.19
N ALA A 322 -6.36 -5.81 12.30
CA ALA A 322 -6.73 -4.93 11.19
C ALA A 322 -5.62 -3.93 10.83
N SER A 323 -4.77 -3.51 11.78
CA SER A 323 -3.74 -2.48 11.55
C SER A 323 -2.35 -3.02 11.21
N THR A 324 -1.98 -4.20 11.71
CA THR A 324 -0.62 -4.76 11.53
C THR A 324 -0.51 -5.74 10.37
N TYR A 325 -1.62 -6.36 9.96
CA TYR A 325 -1.62 -7.31 8.84
C TYR A 325 -1.89 -6.64 7.50
N CYS A 326 -1.29 -5.48 7.22
CA CYS A 326 -1.11 -5.12 5.82
C CYS A 326 -0.11 -6.10 5.21
N THR A 327 -0.65 -7.13 4.56
CA THR A 327 0.14 -8.17 3.86
C THR A 327 1.01 -7.60 2.73
N CYS A 328 0.73 -6.36 2.36
CA CYS A 328 1.38 -5.61 1.31
C CYS A 328 2.90 -5.43 1.52
N LEU A 329 3.44 -5.49 2.76
CA LEU A 329 4.83 -5.09 3.13
C LEU A 329 5.22 -3.67 2.70
N VAL A 330 4.31 -2.95 2.04
CA VAL A 330 4.34 -1.55 1.71
C VAL A 330 4.35 -0.79 3.03
N ARG A 331 5.50 -0.17 3.35
CA ARG A 331 5.62 0.73 4.49
C ARG A 331 4.70 1.95 4.24
N GLY A 332 3.50 1.90 4.82
CA GLY A 332 2.59 3.05 4.93
C GLY A 332 2.79 3.88 6.21
N ASN A 333 3.88 3.62 6.94
CA ASN A 333 4.24 4.32 8.17
C ASN A 333 5.36 5.32 7.97
#